data_AF-A0A353G6H9-F1
#
_entry.id   AF-A0A353G6H9-F1
#
_cell.length_a   1.000
_cell.length_b   1.000
_cell.length_c   1.000
_cell.angle_alpha   90.00
_cell.angle_beta   90.00
_cell.angle_gamma   90.00
#
_symmetry.space_group_name_H-M   'P 1'
#
loop_
_entity.id
_entity.type
_entity.pdbx_description
1 polymer ?
#
loop_
_entity_poly.entity_id
_entity_poly.type
_entity_poly.pdbx_seq_one_letter_code
_entity_poly.pdbx_strand_id
1 'polypeptide(L)'
;MTSNDVVGLVNLMYRPNRRLPIVVVSDNDQGAAQLDTRKLAVRLSGAAHLIALDAGASWELTRLLGKRMSTFSGAVRIYMPGLVEDEEDAYQHPLWLAPNSGRNNRLIDILAERVFPLGFRDSDGESHFWHLAQLRQTASAAQARRQAGSDVDQLRLEVELLKERLEDVNETLETAEALEKIAADNEKAARYEVELLKNENNRLREKLYHLQYSDSESKCEIPKAVDRHLASYDDIEDWSNDLLGPNIFIHRKALKDCRQNGHPDMLERIENTLLVIRDYWIPYKIHGGIERRNDMITALGRLGVEDEACFARRERAKERDDYSVPDGNVTRILYDHFKYGNSRNNSEQFRIYYSWDEDGKRLIIGKMPSHLPNDMS
;
A
#
# COMPACT_ATOMS: atom_id res chain seq x y z
N MET A 1 33.99 9.62 -6.10
CA MET A 1 34.39 9.05 -4.80
C MET A 1 35.12 7.75 -5.06
N THR A 2 36.14 7.40 -4.27
CA THR A 2 36.82 6.10 -4.38
C THR A 2 36.15 5.05 -3.49
N SER A 3 36.46 3.75 -3.65
CA SER A 3 35.84 2.66 -2.87
C SER A 3 35.99 2.81 -1.34
N ASN A 4 37.08 3.42 -0.85
CA ASN A 4 37.28 3.64 0.59
C ASN A 4 36.36 4.74 1.17
N ASP A 5 35.89 5.66 0.34
CA ASP A 5 34.99 6.75 0.76
C ASP A 5 33.54 6.25 0.97
N VAL A 6 33.20 5.07 0.45
CA VAL A 6 31.84 4.51 0.46
C VAL A 6 31.38 4.18 1.88
N VAL A 7 32.28 3.73 2.75
CA VAL A 7 31.96 3.49 4.17
C VAL A 7 31.50 4.78 4.85
N GLY A 8 32.15 5.90 4.56
CA GLY A 8 31.76 7.22 5.08
C GLY A 8 30.38 7.66 4.58
N LEU A 9 30.06 7.34 3.32
CA LEU A 9 28.73 7.59 2.74
C LEU A 9 27.65 6.75 3.43
N VAL A 10 27.89 5.45 3.64
CA VAL A 10 26.94 4.56 4.33
C VAL A 10 26.69 5.05 5.76
N ASN A 11 27.75 5.42 6.49
CA ASN A 11 27.62 6.01 7.81
C ASN A 11 26.81 7.32 7.81
N LEU A 12 26.94 8.15 6.76
CA LEU A 12 26.12 9.36 6.61
C LEU A 12 24.65 9.01 6.33
N MET A 13 24.39 7.97 5.54
CA MET A 13 23.02 7.53 5.21
C MET A 13 22.23 7.11 6.46
N TYR A 14 22.85 6.31 7.34
CA TYR A 14 22.27 5.80 8.60
C TYR A 14 22.38 6.76 9.79
N ARG A 15 22.88 7.99 9.59
CA ARG A 15 22.98 8.94 10.69
C ARG A 15 21.55 9.33 11.15
N PRO A 16 21.17 9.06 12.42
CA PRO A 16 19.78 9.16 12.86
C PRO A 16 19.23 10.60 12.76
N ASN A 17 20.07 11.60 13.04
CA ASN A 17 19.68 13.01 13.01
C ASN A 17 20.03 13.70 11.67
N ARG A 18 20.14 12.94 10.56
CA ARG A 18 20.40 13.53 9.24
C ARG A 18 19.14 14.20 8.74
N ARG A 19 19.19 15.52 8.54
CA ARG A 19 18.06 16.33 8.07
C ARG A 19 17.95 16.42 6.55
N LEU A 20 19.08 16.43 5.85
CA LEU A 20 19.11 16.61 4.40
C LEU A 20 19.12 15.26 3.68
N PRO A 21 18.38 15.13 2.57
CA PRO A 21 18.49 13.96 1.71
C PRO A 21 19.90 13.87 1.09
N ILE A 22 20.30 12.66 0.72
CA ILE A 22 21.54 12.41 -0.03
C ILE A 22 21.14 12.05 -1.46
N VAL A 23 21.59 12.84 -2.43
CA VAL A 23 21.44 12.55 -3.85
C VAL A 23 22.72 11.87 -4.33
N VAL A 24 22.60 10.63 -4.75
CA VAL A 24 23.71 9.84 -5.29
C VAL A 24 23.56 9.75 -6.80
N VAL A 25 24.60 10.14 -7.53
CA VAL A 25 24.72 10.00 -8.98
C VAL A 25 25.81 8.98 -9.26
N SER A 26 25.47 7.86 -9.88
CA SER A 26 26.46 6.90 -10.35
C SER A 26 26.86 7.17 -11.79
N ASP A 27 28.10 6.86 -12.12
CA ASP A 27 28.56 6.78 -13.51
C ASP A 27 28.13 5.44 -14.14
N ASN A 28 27.99 5.43 -15.46
CA ASN A 28 27.81 4.20 -16.24
C ASN A 28 29.16 3.50 -16.49
N ASP A 29 29.13 2.37 -17.20
CA ASP A 29 30.33 1.59 -17.53
C ASP A 29 31.36 2.36 -18.38
N GLN A 30 30.94 3.46 -19.01
CA GLN A 30 31.79 4.37 -19.79
C GLN A 30 32.30 5.57 -18.97
N GLY A 31 32.02 5.62 -17.66
CA GLY A 31 32.43 6.72 -16.77
C GLY A 31 31.60 8.00 -16.96
N ALA A 32 30.39 7.90 -17.52
CA ALA A 32 29.52 9.04 -17.77
C ALA A 32 28.25 9.00 -16.90
N ALA A 33 27.90 10.15 -16.31
CA ALA A 33 26.65 10.35 -15.60
C ALA A 33 25.50 10.76 -16.52
N GLN A 34 24.26 10.39 -16.17
CA GLN A 34 23.07 10.73 -16.96
C GLN A 34 22.67 12.21 -16.91
N LEU A 35 23.30 13.02 -16.07
CA LEU A 35 23.04 14.45 -15.94
C LEU A 35 24.33 15.22 -15.69
N ASP A 36 24.25 16.55 -15.79
CA ASP A 36 25.37 17.42 -15.43
C ASP A 36 25.43 17.60 -13.91
N THR A 37 26.35 16.90 -13.27
CA THR A 37 26.54 16.92 -11.81
C THR A 37 26.90 18.31 -11.28
N ARG A 38 27.59 19.15 -12.07
CA ARG A 38 27.92 20.52 -11.67
C ARG A 38 26.67 21.40 -11.65
N LYS A 39 25.82 21.31 -12.68
CA LYS A 39 24.54 22.04 -12.69
C LYS A 39 23.63 21.58 -11.56
N LEU A 40 23.58 20.28 -11.30
CA LEU A 40 22.82 19.74 -10.18
C LEU A 40 23.35 20.24 -8.82
N ALA A 41 24.67 20.30 -8.64
CA ALA A 41 25.30 20.81 -7.43
C ALA A 41 24.92 22.28 -7.16
N VAL A 42 24.96 23.13 -8.20
CA VAL A 42 24.54 24.53 -8.09
C VAL A 42 23.06 24.62 -7.75
N ARG A 43 22.22 23.82 -8.41
CA ARG A 43 20.77 23.86 -8.23
C ARG A 43 20.34 23.40 -6.83
N LEU A 44 20.95 22.34 -6.30
CA LEU A 44 20.61 21.73 -5.00
C LEU A 44 21.48 22.23 -3.83
N SER A 45 22.27 23.28 -4.06
CA SER A 45 23.18 23.82 -3.04
C SER A 45 22.42 24.16 -1.75
N GLY A 46 22.83 23.55 -0.64
CA GLY A 46 22.22 23.74 0.67
C GLY A 46 20.95 22.93 0.94
N ALA A 47 20.38 22.25 -0.07
CA ALA A 47 19.16 21.46 0.07
C ALA A 47 19.40 19.94 0.14
N ALA A 48 20.55 19.45 -0.29
CA ALA A 48 20.91 18.03 -0.23
C ALA A 48 22.43 17.80 -0.20
N HIS A 49 22.84 16.63 0.27
CA HIS A 49 24.21 16.13 0.06
C HIS A 49 24.30 15.50 -1.33
N LEU A 50 25.14 16.03 -2.22
CA LEU A 50 25.34 15.48 -3.56
C LEU A 50 26.62 14.64 -3.60
N ILE A 51 26.50 13.39 -4.03
CA ILE A 51 27.60 12.43 -4.09
C ILE A 51 27.66 11.81 -5.48
N ALA A 52 28.85 11.85 -6.11
CA ALA A 52 29.12 11.19 -7.38
C ALA A 52 29.97 9.92 -7.15
N LEU A 53 29.48 8.80 -7.66
CA LEU A 53 30.11 7.48 -7.56
C LEU A 53 30.65 7.04 -8.92
N ASP A 54 31.90 6.58 -8.94
CA ASP A 54 32.40 5.82 -10.06
C ASP A 54 31.86 4.37 -10.01
N ALA A 55 32.18 3.57 -11.04
CA ALA A 55 31.73 2.19 -11.13
C ALA A 55 32.20 1.33 -9.93
N GLY A 56 33.43 1.53 -9.45
CA GLY A 56 33.98 0.77 -8.33
C GLY A 56 33.29 1.09 -7.01
N ALA A 57 33.01 2.37 -6.76
CA ALA A 57 32.30 2.85 -5.58
C ALA A 57 30.82 2.43 -5.59
N SER A 58 30.18 2.37 -6.77
CA SER A 58 28.81 1.85 -6.92
C SER A 58 28.69 0.36 -6.57
N TRP A 59 29.66 -0.45 -6.99
CA TRP A 59 29.73 -1.87 -6.60
C TRP A 59 29.93 -2.04 -5.09
N GLU A 60 30.82 -1.26 -4.50
CA GLU A 60 31.05 -1.31 -3.06
C GLU A 60 29.83 -0.84 -2.26
N LEU A 61 29.12 0.19 -2.74
CA LEU A 61 27.85 0.63 -2.14
C LEU A 61 26.81 -0.50 -2.17
N THR A 62 26.74 -1.22 -3.29
CA THR A 62 25.85 -2.39 -3.44
C THR A 62 26.18 -3.50 -2.45
N ARG A 63 27.47 -3.72 -2.17
CA ARG A 63 27.94 -4.72 -1.21
C ARG A 63 27.52 -4.38 0.22
N LEU A 64 27.53 -3.10 0.58
CA LEU A 64 27.23 -2.62 1.93
C LEU A 64 25.73 -2.42 2.20
N LEU A 65 24.99 -1.81 1.26
CA LEU A 65 23.54 -1.53 1.41
C LEU A 65 22.64 -2.62 0.84
N GLY A 66 23.19 -3.55 0.07
CA GLY A 66 22.43 -4.54 -0.68
C GLY A 66 21.84 -4.01 -1.99
N LYS A 67 21.40 -4.95 -2.84
CA LYS A 67 20.95 -4.65 -4.22
C LYS A 67 19.72 -3.74 -4.27
N ARG A 68 18.77 -3.89 -3.35
CA ARG A 68 17.52 -3.11 -3.33
C ARG A 68 17.77 -1.63 -3.06
N MET A 69 18.80 -1.32 -2.27
CA MET A 69 19.14 0.03 -1.82
C MET A 69 20.35 0.65 -2.54
N SER A 70 20.82 0.06 -3.64
CA SER A 70 22.00 0.59 -4.37
C SER A 70 21.65 1.64 -5.45
N THR A 71 22.68 2.34 -5.94
CA THR A 71 22.66 3.24 -7.10
C THR A 71 23.77 2.84 -8.08
N PHE A 72 23.42 2.43 -9.30
CA PHE A 72 24.35 1.81 -10.25
C PHE A 72 24.08 2.14 -11.72
N SER A 73 25.05 1.85 -12.58
CA SER A 73 24.96 1.94 -14.06
C SER A 73 24.38 3.26 -14.57
N GLY A 74 24.93 4.38 -14.10
CA GLY A 74 24.47 5.70 -14.51
C GLY A 74 23.21 6.20 -13.79
N ALA A 75 22.65 5.42 -12.85
CA ALA A 75 21.44 5.79 -12.13
C ALA A 75 21.66 6.95 -11.15
N VAL A 76 20.56 7.64 -10.81
CA VAL A 76 20.49 8.65 -9.76
C VAL A 76 19.49 8.21 -8.71
N ARG A 77 19.85 8.28 -7.43
CA ARG A 77 18.96 7.93 -6.32
C ARG A 77 18.93 9.01 -5.26
N ILE A 78 17.76 9.21 -4.65
CA ILE A 78 17.61 10.04 -3.45
C ILE A 78 17.45 9.13 -2.23
N TYR A 79 18.33 9.27 -1.25
CA TYR A 79 18.21 8.65 0.06
C TYR A 79 17.61 9.66 1.04
N MET A 80 16.32 9.50 1.33
CA MET A 80 15.59 10.28 2.33
C MET A 80 16.24 10.19 3.72
N PRO A 81 16.10 11.23 4.56
CA PRO A 81 16.38 11.17 6.00
C PRO A 81 15.77 9.97 6.72
N GLY A 82 16.36 9.55 7.83
CA GLY A 82 15.76 8.55 8.73
C GLY A 82 15.89 7.09 8.28
N LEU A 83 16.95 6.74 7.56
CA LEU A 83 17.20 5.35 7.14
C LEU A 83 17.39 4.43 8.36
N VAL A 84 16.63 3.34 8.42
CA VAL A 84 16.74 2.31 9.49
C VAL A 84 17.19 0.97 8.87
N GLU A 85 17.92 0.15 9.62
CA GLU A 85 18.30 -1.19 9.18
C GLU A 85 17.11 -2.17 9.19
N ASP A 86 17.23 -3.24 8.40
CA ASP A 86 16.39 -4.44 8.31
C ASP A 86 15.01 -4.42 7.62
N GLU A 87 14.31 -3.30 7.44
CA GLU A 87 12.99 -3.32 6.77
C GLU A 87 12.67 -2.10 5.87
N GLU A 88 13.69 -1.36 5.43
CA GLU A 88 13.51 -0.12 4.66
C GLU A 88 12.79 -0.33 3.32
N ASP A 89 11.80 0.53 3.04
CA ASP A 89 11.09 0.52 1.78
C ASP A 89 11.87 1.27 0.69
N ALA A 90 12.51 0.51 -0.20
CA ALA A 90 13.27 1.02 -1.33
C ALA A 90 12.51 2.02 -2.23
N TYR A 91 11.17 1.99 -2.25
CA TYR A 91 10.35 2.93 -3.03
C TYR A 91 10.24 4.31 -2.39
N GLN A 92 10.47 4.43 -1.08
CA GLN A 92 10.59 5.72 -0.38
C GLN A 92 11.91 6.44 -0.73
N HIS A 93 12.84 5.75 -1.39
CA HIS A 93 14.14 6.26 -1.83
C HIS A 93 14.23 6.22 -3.37
N PRO A 94 13.62 7.18 -4.07
CA PRO A 94 13.39 7.12 -5.50
C PRO A 94 14.67 6.94 -6.31
N LEU A 95 14.60 6.06 -7.30
CA LEU A 95 15.69 5.71 -8.21
C LEU A 95 15.29 6.03 -9.65
N TRP A 96 16.17 6.73 -10.38
CA TRP A 96 16.05 6.99 -11.80
C TRP A 96 17.17 6.27 -12.54
N LEU A 97 16.80 5.27 -13.34
CA LEU A 97 17.73 4.56 -14.20
C LEU A 97 18.15 5.44 -15.38
N ALA A 98 19.38 5.25 -15.85
CA ALA A 98 19.86 5.97 -17.02
C ALA A 98 19.07 5.55 -18.28
N PRO A 99 18.60 6.50 -19.11
CA PRO A 99 17.95 6.17 -20.37
C PRO A 99 18.96 5.63 -21.40
N ASN A 100 18.48 4.98 -22.46
CA ASN A 100 19.35 4.45 -23.53
C ASN A 100 20.19 5.55 -24.22
N SER A 101 19.73 6.79 -24.23
CA SER A 101 20.47 7.96 -24.72
C SER A 101 21.66 8.35 -23.83
N GLY A 102 21.75 7.77 -22.63
CA GLY A 102 22.77 8.08 -21.64
C GLY A 102 22.62 9.44 -20.96
N ARG A 103 21.64 10.28 -21.34
CA ARG A 103 21.40 11.59 -20.70
C ARG A 103 19.91 11.89 -20.53
N ASN A 104 19.57 12.48 -19.38
CA ASN A 104 18.25 12.99 -19.06
C ASN A 104 18.34 14.46 -18.59
N ASN A 105 18.08 15.38 -19.52
CA ASN A 105 18.21 16.83 -19.25
C ASN A 105 17.12 17.37 -18.32
N ARG A 106 15.95 16.71 -18.21
CA ARG A 106 14.86 17.12 -17.33
C ARG A 106 15.03 16.66 -15.89
N LEU A 107 15.94 15.70 -15.66
CA LEU A 107 16.11 15.09 -14.35
C LEU A 107 16.57 16.10 -13.29
N ILE A 108 17.32 17.13 -13.67
CA ILE A 108 17.74 18.19 -12.73
C ILE A 108 16.52 18.90 -12.14
N ASP A 109 15.55 19.28 -12.98
CA ASP A 109 14.34 20.00 -12.53
C ASP A 109 13.47 19.08 -11.67
N ILE A 110 13.29 17.83 -12.08
CA ILE A 110 12.54 16.81 -11.31
C ILE A 110 13.17 16.57 -9.93
N LEU A 111 14.50 16.44 -9.86
CA LEU A 111 15.21 16.27 -8.59
C LEU A 111 15.03 17.51 -7.72
N ALA A 112 15.10 18.70 -8.30
CA ALA A 112 14.94 19.98 -7.60
C ALA A 112 13.54 20.14 -7.01
N GLU A 113 12.49 19.91 -7.81
CA GLU A 113 11.09 19.93 -7.37
C GLU A 113 10.82 18.95 -6.23
N ARG A 114 11.52 17.82 -6.21
CA ARG A 114 11.36 16.80 -5.16
C ARG A 114 12.17 17.09 -3.91
N VAL A 115 13.37 17.65 -4.04
CA VAL A 115 14.29 17.90 -2.92
C VAL A 115 13.94 19.17 -2.15
N PHE A 116 13.55 20.26 -2.82
CA PHE A 116 13.28 21.52 -2.11
C PHE A 116 12.20 21.41 -1.05
N PRO A 117 11.03 20.80 -1.29
CA PRO A 117 10.01 20.67 -0.25
C PRO A 117 10.51 19.90 0.99
N LEU A 118 11.52 19.06 0.83
CA LEU A 118 12.12 18.27 1.92
C LEU A 118 13.18 19.05 2.70
N GLY A 119 13.97 19.87 2.01
CA GLY A 119 14.97 20.73 2.66
C GLY A 119 14.38 21.79 3.58
N PHE A 120 13.08 22.09 3.42
CA PHE A 120 12.32 23.05 4.24
C PHE A 120 11.35 22.40 5.24
N ARG A 121 11.32 21.07 5.34
CA ARG A 121 10.50 20.37 6.35
C ARG A 121 11.23 20.35 7.68
N ASP A 122 10.69 21.10 8.63
CA ASP A 122 11.08 21.07 10.03
C ASP A 122 10.68 19.70 10.61
N SER A 123 11.65 18.81 10.80
CA SER A 123 11.37 17.46 11.32
C SER A 123 11.07 17.46 12.82
N ASP A 124 11.50 18.49 13.56
CA ASP A 124 11.45 18.46 15.03
C ASP A 124 11.06 19.79 15.70
N GLY A 125 10.74 20.87 14.96
CA GLY A 125 10.30 22.14 15.55
C GLY A 125 11.40 22.92 16.29
N GLU A 126 12.58 22.33 16.51
CA GLU A 126 13.67 22.92 17.30
C GLU A 126 14.71 23.67 16.45
N SER A 127 14.59 23.68 15.13
CA SER A 127 15.57 24.34 14.28
C SER A 127 14.93 25.14 13.18
N HIS A 128 14.67 26.41 13.50
CA HIS A 128 14.35 27.43 12.52
C HIS A 128 15.49 27.54 11.50
N PHE A 129 15.29 26.96 10.31
CA PHE A 129 15.98 27.44 9.13
C PHE A 129 15.51 28.88 8.94
N TRP A 130 16.26 29.82 9.49
CA TRP A 130 16.03 31.22 9.19
C TRP A 130 16.23 31.39 7.69
N HIS A 131 15.18 31.80 6.99
CA HIS A 131 15.32 32.22 5.61
C HIS A 131 16.45 33.24 5.55
N LEU A 132 17.44 33.02 4.71
CA LEU A 132 18.63 33.90 4.63
C LEU A 132 18.21 35.36 4.34
N ALA A 133 17.04 35.55 3.72
CA ALA A 133 16.32 36.81 3.59
C ALA A 133 15.88 37.40 4.95
N GLN A 134 15.19 36.65 5.80
CA GLN A 134 14.79 37.07 7.15
C GLN A 134 16.00 37.39 8.06
N LEU A 135 17.10 36.65 7.94
CA LEU A 135 18.36 36.97 8.64
C LEU A 135 18.97 38.30 8.17
N ARG A 136 18.92 38.57 6.86
CA ARG A 136 19.37 39.86 6.31
C ARG A 136 18.48 41.02 6.73
N GLN A 137 17.17 40.85 6.72
CA GLN A 137 16.18 41.84 7.16
C GLN A 137 16.31 42.16 8.64
N THR A 138 16.41 41.14 9.50
CA THR A 138 16.56 41.36 10.95
C THR A 138 17.88 42.05 11.28
N ALA A 139 18.97 41.69 10.59
CA ALA A 139 20.26 42.37 10.74
C ALA A 139 20.23 43.82 10.23
N SER A 140 19.60 44.09 9.07
CA SER A 140 19.47 45.45 8.52
C SER A 140 18.57 46.33 9.39
N ALA A 141 17.46 45.80 9.89
CA ALA A 141 16.56 46.50 10.81
C ALA A 141 17.24 46.78 12.16
N ALA A 142 18.02 45.84 12.71
CA ALA A 142 18.79 46.06 13.94
C ALA A 142 19.86 47.13 13.76
N GLN A 143 20.50 47.19 12.59
CA GLN A 143 21.48 48.22 12.26
C GLN A 143 20.82 49.60 12.06
N ALA A 144 19.67 49.66 11.40
CA ALA A 144 18.88 50.89 11.24
C ALA A 144 18.36 51.43 12.59
N ARG A 145 17.90 50.54 13.49
CA ARG A 145 17.50 50.89 14.87
C ARG A 145 18.63 51.50 15.69
N ARG A 146 19.87 51.03 15.51
CA ARG A 146 21.05 51.61 16.17
C ARG A 146 21.44 53.00 15.65
N GLN A 147 21.03 53.34 14.43
CA GLN A 147 21.29 54.65 13.82
C GLN A 147 20.14 55.66 14.04
N ALA A 148 18.94 55.19 14.40
CA ALA A 148 17.79 56.03 14.69
C ALA A 148 17.92 56.72 16.06
N GLY A 149 18.12 58.04 16.05
CA GLY A 149 18.37 58.85 17.25
C GLY A 149 17.13 59.38 18.00
N SER A 150 15.92 59.23 17.44
CA SER A 150 14.66 59.68 18.07
C SER A 150 13.60 58.57 18.13
N ASP A 151 12.74 58.59 19.15
CA ASP A 151 11.65 57.63 19.34
C ASP A 151 10.67 57.59 18.14
N VAL A 152 10.48 58.72 17.47
CA VAL A 152 9.62 58.83 16.28
C VAL A 152 10.22 58.07 15.09
N ASP A 153 11.54 58.10 14.93
CA ASP A 153 12.22 57.38 13.85
C ASP A 153 12.24 55.87 14.10
N GLN A 154 12.32 55.45 15.36
CA GLN A 154 12.19 54.04 15.75
C GLN A 154 10.79 53.49 15.47
N LEU A 155 9.73 54.24 15.82
CA LEU A 155 8.34 53.85 15.52
C LEU A 155 8.07 53.78 14.02
N ARG A 156 8.64 54.70 13.22
CA ARG A 156 8.53 54.66 11.75
C ARG A 156 9.19 53.41 11.15
N LEU A 157 10.39 53.05 11.62
CA LEU A 157 11.08 51.84 11.21
C LEU A 157 10.28 50.56 11.56
N GLU A 158 9.63 50.55 12.72
CA GLU A 158 8.82 49.41 13.16
C GLU A 158 7.54 49.27 12.35
N VAL A 159 6.87 50.38 12.03
CA VAL A 159 5.70 50.36 11.14
C VAL A 159 6.08 49.83 9.75
N GLU A 160 7.25 50.22 9.23
CA GLU A 160 7.69 49.76 7.92
C GLU A 160 8.02 48.26 7.91
N LEU A 161 8.71 47.77 8.95
CA LEU A 161 9.00 46.34 9.13
C LEU A 161 7.70 45.51 9.26
N LEU A 162 6.71 46.03 9.98
CA LEU A 162 5.42 45.35 10.15
C LEU A 162 4.64 45.28 8.83
N LYS A 163 4.69 46.32 8.00
CA LYS A 163 4.05 46.31 6.68
C LYS A 163 4.69 45.29 5.75
N GLU A 164 6.02 45.27 5.68
CA GLU A 164 6.78 44.32 4.86
C GLU A 164 6.46 42.88 5.28
N ARG A 165 6.40 42.62 6.60
CA ARG A 165 6.01 41.30 7.12
C ARG A 165 4.56 40.92 6.79
N LEU A 166 3.67 41.91 6.71
CA LEU A 166 2.26 41.69 6.35
C LEU A 166 2.14 41.35 4.85
N GLU A 167 2.96 41.98 4.02
CA GLU A 167 3.09 41.68 2.59
C GLU A 167 3.64 40.26 2.36
N ASP A 168 4.72 39.88 3.05
CA ASP A 168 5.26 38.51 3.01
C ASP A 168 4.22 37.46 3.42
N VAL A 169 3.49 37.69 4.51
CA VAL A 169 2.44 36.77 4.97
C VAL A 169 1.32 36.67 3.94
N ASN A 170 0.92 37.77 3.33
CA ASN A 170 -0.11 37.77 2.29
C ASN A 170 0.33 36.97 1.06
N GLU A 171 1.59 37.13 0.61
CA GLU A 171 2.14 36.33 -0.49
C GLU A 171 2.21 34.82 -0.13
N THR A 172 2.59 34.48 1.10
CA THR A 172 2.56 33.08 1.54
C THR A 172 1.14 32.49 1.61
N LEU A 173 0.15 33.32 1.94
CA LEU A 173 -1.25 32.90 1.95
C LEU A 173 -1.76 32.65 0.52
N GLU A 174 -1.49 33.57 -0.40
CA GLU A 174 -1.87 33.44 -1.82
C GLU A 174 -1.25 32.19 -2.46
N THR A 175 0.02 31.91 -2.16
CA THR A 175 0.70 30.70 -2.64
C THR A 175 0.13 29.42 -2.01
N ALA A 176 -0.21 29.44 -0.73
CA ALA A 176 -0.85 28.31 -0.07
C ALA A 176 -2.25 28.01 -0.66
N GLU A 177 -3.07 29.04 -0.88
CA GLU A 177 -4.38 28.91 -1.53
C GLU A 177 -4.27 28.36 -2.96
N ALA A 178 -3.28 28.83 -3.73
CA ALA A 178 -3.02 28.30 -5.06
C ALA A 178 -2.63 26.82 -5.04
N LEU A 179 -1.80 26.39 -4.09
CA LEU A 179 -1.41 24.99 -3.91
C LEU A 179 -2.59 24.11 -3.47
N GLU A 180 -3.44 24.60 -2.56
CA GLU A 180 -4.64 23.89 -2.13
C GLU A 180 -5.58 23.63 -3.31
N LYS A 181 -5.76 24.63 -4.18
CA LYS A 181 -6.54 24.48 -5.40
C LYS A 181 -5.97 23.42 -6.34
N ILE A 182 -4.66 23.43 -6.57
CA ILE A 182 -3.97 22.42 -7.40
C ILE A 182 -4.13 21.02 -6.79
N ALA A 183 -3.99 20.90 -5.46
CA ALA A 183 -4.16 19.63 -4.77
C ALA A 183 -5.59 19.09 -4.91
N ALA A 184 -6.60 19.95 -4.74
CA ALA A 184 -8.00 19.59 -4.92
C ALA A 184 -8.32 19.15 -6.36
N ASP A 185 -7.77 19.83 -7.36
CA ASP A 185 -7.94 19.47 -8.77
C ASP A 185 -7.25 18.13 -9.11
N ASN A 186 -6.04 17.91 -8.59
CA ASN A 186 -5.33 16.64 -8.74
C ASN A 186 -6.07 15.48 -8.05
N GLU A 187 -6.66 15.72 -6.88
CA GLU A 187 -7.45 14.71 -6.18
C GLU A 187 -8.70 14.33 -6.99
N LYS A 188 -9.39 15.31 -7.58
CA LYS A 188 -10.52 15.05 -8.48
C LYS A 188 -10.10 14.24 -9.71
N ALA A 189 -8.98 14.61 -10.34
CA ALA A 189 -8.45 13.88 -11.49
C ALA A 189 -8.12 12.42 -11.15
N ALA A 190 -7.45 12.19 -10.01
CA ALA A 190 -7.12 10.85 -9.53
C ALA A 190 -8.39 10.02 -9.21
N ARG A 191 -9.41 10.64 -8.59
CA ARG A 191 -10.70 9.98 -8.32
C ARG A 191 -11.37 9.55 -9.62
N TYR A 192 -11.38 10.40 -10.63
CA TYR A 192 -11.94 10.09 -11.95
C TYR A 192 -11.20 8.95 -12.66
N GLU A 193 -9.87 8.95 -12.61
CA GLU A 193 -9.05 7.88 -13.19
C GLU A 193 -9.32 6.52 -12.53
N VAL A 194 -9.43 6.48 -11.20
CA VAL A 194 -9.79 5.26 -10.46
C VAL A 194 -11.17 4.75 -10.87
N GLU A 195 -12.14 5.63 -11.07
CA GLU A 195 -13.48 5.24 -11.52
C GLU A 195 -13.46 4.67 -12.94
N LEU A 196 -12.70 5.29 -13.85
CA LEU A 196 -12.52 4.80 -15.21
C LEU A 196 -11.86 3.41 -15.23
N LEU A 197 -10.77 3.23 -14.48
CA LEU A 197 -10.06 1.95 -14.38
C LEU A 197 -10.95 0.87 -13.77
N LYS A 198 -11.79 1.20 -12.78
CA LYS A 198 -12.78 0.26 -12.22
C LYS A 198 -13.79 -0.18 -13.27
N ASN A 199 -14.33 0.76 -14.05
CA ASN A 199 -15.28 0.45 -15.12
C ASN A 199 -14.64 -0.42 -16.21
N GLU A 200 -13.39 -0.13 -16.58
CA GLU A 200 -12.64 -0.94 -17.54
C GLU A 200 -12.34 -2.34 -16.99
N ASN A 201 -11.96 -2.45 -15.71
CA ASN A 201 -11.74 -3.74 -15.06
C ASN A 201 -13.02 -4.59 -15.05
N ASN A 202 -14.16 -3.98 -14.70
CA ASN A 202 -15.46 -4.65 -14.73
C ASN A 202 -15.80 -5.14 -16.14
N ARG A 203 -15.60 -4.30 -17.16
CA ARG A 203 -15.82 -4.67 -18.57
C ARG A 203 -14.90 -5.82 -19.02
N LEU A 204 -13.64 -5.81 -18.61
CA LEU A 204 -12.68 -6.88 -18.92
C LEU A 204 -13.06 -8.18 -18.21
N ARG A 205 -13.52 -8.11 -16.95
CA ARG A 205 -14.05 -9.25 -16.21
C ARG A 205 -15.29 -9.84 -16.88
N GLU A 206 -16.23 -9.01 -17.33
CA GLU A 206 -17.41 -9.44 -18.07
C GLU A 206 -17.03 -10.11 -19.40
N LYS A 207 -16.05 -9.56 -20.13
CA LYS A 207 -15.53 -10.18 -21.35
C LYS A 207 -14.87 -11.53 -21.08
N LEU A 208 -14.01 -11.61 -20.06
CA LEU A 208 -13.38 -12.87 -19.65
C LEU A 208 -14.43 -13.91 -19.29
N TYR A 209 -15.45 -13.51 -18.53
CA TYR A 209 -16.57 -14.36 -18.18
C TYR A 209 -17.31 -14.86 -19.43
N HIS A 210 -17.64 -13.97 -20.37
CA HIS A 210 -18.31 -14.34 -21.62
C HIS A 210 -17.46 -15.24 -22.51
N LEU A 211 -16.15 -15.00 -22.60
CA LEU A 211 -15.21 -15.84 -23.36
C LEU A 211 -15.07 -17.24 -22.74
N GLN A 212 -14.94 -17.32 -21.42
CA GLN A 212 -14.91 -18.59 -20.68
C GLN A 212 -16.22 -19.37 -20.86
N TYR A 213 -17.37 -18.67 -20.89
CA TYR A 213 -18.67 -19.30 -21.11
C TYR A 213 -18.91 -19.67 -22.57
N SER A 214 -18.46 -18.88 -23.54
CA SER A 214 -18.60 -19.20 -24.97
C SER A 214 -17.71 -20.38 -25.40
N ASP A 215 -16.52 -20.52 -24.80
CA ASP A 215 -15.67 -21.71 -25.00
C ASP A 215 -16.23 -22.96 -24.28
N SER A 216 -17.12 -22.80 -23.31
CA SER A 216 -17.77 -23.92 -22.62
C SER A 216 -18.91 -24.56 -23.42
N GLU A 217 -19.51 -23.86 -24.39
CA GLU A 217 -20.51 -24.43 -25.31
C GLU A 217 -19.88 -25.22 -26.47
N SER A 218 -18.59 -25.02 -26.76
CA SER A 218 -17.84 -25.75 -27.78
C SER A 218 -16.81 -26.69 -27.16
N LYS A 219 -17.28 -27.84 -26.64
CA LYS A 219 -16.46 -29.00 -26.21
C LYS A 219 -15.18 -28.63 -25.43
N CYS A 220 -15.33 -28.29 -24.16
CA CYS A 220 -14.21 -28.36 -23.22
C CYS A 220 -14.48 -29.43 -22.17
N GLU A 221 -13.78 -30.55 -22.28
CA GLU A 221 -13.44 -31.37 -21.11
C GLU A 221 -12.72 -30.45 -20.13
N ILE A 222 -13.39 -30.10 -19.03
CA ILE A 222 -12.76 -29.43 -17.89
C ILE A 222 -11.54 -30.30 -17.52
N PRO A 223 -10.31 -29.78 -17.53
CA PRO A 223 -9.16 -30.55 -17.07
C PRO A 223 -9.49 -31.03 -15.65
N LYS A 224 -9.57 -32.35 -15.46
CA LYS A 224 -9.84 -32.95 -14.15
C LYS A 224 -8.90 -32.30 -13.14
N ALA A 225 -9.48 -31.54 -12.23
CA ALA A 225 -8.80 -31.03 -11.06
C ALA A 225 -8.06 -32.20 -10.40
N VAL A 226 -6.82 -31.98 -9.98
CA VAL A 226 -6.05 -33.00 -9.28
C VAL A 226 -6.86 -33.41 -8.04
N ASP A 227 -7.34 -34.66 -7.98
CA ASP A 227 -8.05 -35.19 -6.80
C ASP A 227 -7.05 -35.30 -5.63
N ARG A 228 -6.77 -34.17 -5.01
CA ARG A 228 -5.92 -34.03 -3.84
C ARG A 228 -6.82 -33.83 -2.64
N HIS A 229 -6.78 -34.76 -1.70
CA HIS A 229 -7.46 -34.63 -0.41
C HIS A 229 -6.68 -33.71 0.54
N LEU A 230 -7.39 -33.14 1.49
CA LEU A 230 -6.82 -32.25 2.49
C LEU A 230 -6.02 -33.06 3.52
N ALA A 231 -4.70 -32.89 3.54
CA ALA A 231 -3.83 -33.68 4.42
C ALA A 231 -3.91 -33.26 5.90
N SER A 232 -4.12 -31.96 6.16
CA SER A 232 -4.23 -31.38 7.49
C SER A 232 -4.82 -29.96 7.43
N TYR A 233 -5.10 -29.37 8.59
CA TYR A 233 -5.54 -27.97 8.67
C TYR A 233 -4.46 -26.97 8.19
N ASP A 234 -3.18 -27.34 8.22
CA ASP A 234 -2.11 -26.50 7.68
C ASP A 234 -2.12 -26.45 6.15
N ASP A 235 -2.68 -27.48 5.51
CA ASP A 235 -2.75 -27.62 4.05
C ASP A 235 -3.95 -26.87 3.42
N ILE A 236 -4.84 -26.30 4.22
CA ILE A 236 -6.08 -25.66 3.72
C ILE A 236 -5.78 -24.50 2.77
N GLU A 237 -4.75 -23.71 3.06
CA GLU A 237 -4.40 -22.54 2.26
C GLU A 237 -4.00 -22.98 0.84
N ASP A 238 -3.04 -23.89 0.73
CA ASP A 238 -2.55 -24.39 -0.56
C ASP A 238 -3.63 -25.21 -1.30
N TRP A 239 -4.30 -26.12 -0.60
CA TRP A 239 -5.40 -26.92 -1.17
C TRP A 239 -6.54 -26.05 -1.72
N SER A 240 -6.89 -24.97 -1.01
CA SER A 240 -7.95 -24.07 -1.47
C SER A 240 -7.58 -23.32 -2.76
N ASN A 241 -6.32 -22.89 -2.87
CA ASN A 241 -5.79 -22.22 -4.06
C ASN A 241 -5.76 -23.16 -5.27
N ASP A 242 -5.47 -24.44 -5.04
CA ASP A 242 -5.39 -25.46 -6.09
C ASP A 242 -6.79 -25.86 -6.61
N LEU A 243 -7.80 -25.93 -5.74
CA LEU A 243 -9.06 -26.65 -6.04
C LEU A 243 -10.36 -25.85 -5.92
N LEU A 244 -10.44 -24.81 -5.08
CA LEU A 244 -11.71 -24.11 -4.83
C LEU A 244 -12.04 -23.02 -5.87
N GLY A 245 -11.09 -22.70 -6.75
CA GLY A 245 -11.27 -21.73 -7.82
C GLY A 245 -11.37 -20.28 -7.31
N PRO A 246 -11.56 -19.31 -8.21
CA PRO A 246 -11.46 -17.88 -7.89
C PRO A 246 -12.64 -17.33 -7.06
N ASN A 247 -13.74 -18.09 -6.95
CA ASN A 247 -14.98 -17.63 -6.32
C ASN A 247 -15.05 -17.93 -4.82
N ILE A 248 -14.07 -18.62 -4.25
CA ILE A 248 -14.01 -18.88 -2.80
C ILE A 248 -12.71 -18.31 -2.26
N PHE A 249 -12.81 -17.44 -1.26
CA PHE A 249 -11.67 -16.81 -0.61
C PHE A 249 -11.71 -17.09 0.89
N ILE A 250 -10.67 -17.74 1.40
CA ILE A 250 -10.52 -18.04 2.82
C ILE A 250 -9.62 -16.97 3.45
N HIS A 251 -10.19 -16.17 4.35
CA HIS A 251 -9.45 -15.09 5.01
C HIS A 251 -8.41 -15.65 5.99
N ARG A 252 -7.28 -14.95 6.19
CA ARG A 252 -6.20 -15.36 7.11
C ARG A 252 -6.68 -15.65 8.55
N LYS A 253 -7.72 -14.93 9.00
CA LYS A 253 -8.38 -15.15 10.29
C LYS A 253 -9.01 -16.56 10.38
N ALA A 254 -9.64 -17.03 9.31
CA ALA A 254 -10.19 -18.37 9.21
C ALA A 254 -9.10 -19.44 9.18
N LEU A 255 -8.04 -19.23 8.40
CA LEU A 255 -6.89 -20.16 8.36
C LEU A 255 -6.23 -20.30 9.74
N LYS A 256 -6.06 -19.19 10.46
CA LYS A 256 -5.54 -19.22 11.84
C LYS A 256 -6.46 -19.99 12.78
N ASP A 257 -7.78 -19.79 12.66
CA ASP A 257 -8.77 -20.50 13.50
C ASP A 257 -8.77 -22.01 13.20
N CYS A 258 -8.63 -22.42 11.94
CA CYS A 258 -8.42 -23.81 11.54
C CYS A 258 -7.24 -24.47 12.24
N ARG A 259 -6.08 -23.81 12.24
CA ARG A 259 -4.86 -24.35 12.88
C ARG A 259 -4.99 -24.47 14.39
N GLN A 260 -5.75 -23.58 15.03
CA GLN A 260 -5.88 -23.53 16.49
C GLN A 260 -7.00 -24.42 17.03
N ASN A 261 -8.14 -24.47 16.33
CA ASN A 261 -9.38 -25.04 16.84
C ASN A 261 -9.91 -26.22 15.98
N GLY A 262 -9.22 -26.57 14.89
CA GLY A 262 -9.55 -27.70 14.04
C GLY A 262 -9.37 -29.05 14.74
N HIS A 263 -10.28 -29.99 14.47
CA HIS A 263 -10.23 -31.35 15.00
C HIS A 263 -10.14 -32.37 13.86
N PRO A 264 -9.25 -33.38 13.93
CA PRO A 264 -9.05 -34.35 12.84
C PRO A 264 -10.36 -34.98 12.31
N ASP A 265 -11.28 -35.33 13.22
CA ASP A 265 -12.58 -35.95 12.87
C ASP A 265 -13.49 -35.08 11.99
N MET A 266 -13.25 -33.76 11.95
CA MET A 266 -14.03 -32.82 11.14
C MET A 266 -13.33 -32.43 9.83
N LEU A 267 -12.07 -32.85 9.63
CA LEU A 267 -11.26 -32.44 8.47
C LEU A 267 -11.92 -32.85 7.14
N GLU A 268 -12.25 -34.13 7.00
CA GLU A 268 -12.91 -34.69 5.80
C GLU A 268 -14.28 -34.05 5.55
N ARG A 269 -15.02 -33.72 6.62
CA ARG A 269 -16.33 -33.07 6.49
C ARG A 269 -16.20 -31.63 5.99
N ILE A 270 -15.22 -30.88 6.50
CA ILE A 270 -14.94 -29.51 6.06
C ILE A 270 -14.50 -29.51 4.60
N GLU A 271 -13.60 -30.42 4.20
CA GLU A 271 -13.17 -30.61 2.81
C GLU A 271 -14.38 -30.82 1.89
N ASN A 272 -15.21 -31.82 2.19
CA ASN A 272 -16.40 -32.12 1.41
C ASN A 272 -17.40 -30.96 1.36
N THR A 273 -17.53 -30.21 2.46
CA THR A 273 -18.39 -29.02 2.51
C THR A 273 -17.88 -27.92 1.58
N LEU A 274 -16.58 -27.65 1.57
CA LEU A 274 -15.97 -26.65 0.69
C LEU A 274 -16.11 -27.04 -0.79
N LEU A 275 -15.99 -28.34 -1.12
CA LEU A 275 -16.23 -28.86 -2.47
C LEU A 275 -17.71 -28.70 -2.88
N VAL A 276 -18.66 -29.03 -2.00
CA VAL A 276 -20.10 -28.81 -2.28
C VAL A 276 -20.41 -27.33 -2.46
N ILE A 277 -19.78 -26.45 -1.67
CA ILE A 277 -19.91 -25.01 -1.85
C ILE A 277 -19.44 -24.60 -3.25
N ARG A 278 -18.24 -25.05 -3.67
CA ARG A 278 -17.70 -24.79 -5.00
C ARG A 278 -18.61 -25.28 -6.12
N ASP A 279 -19.09 -26.53 -6.04
CA ASP A 279 -19.75 -27.21 -7.15
C ASP A 279 -21.24 -26.91 -7.25
N TYR A 280 -21.90 -26.55 -6.15
CA TYR A 280 -23.35 -26.35 -6.11
C TYR A 280 -23.76 -24.98 -5.60
N TRP A 281 -23.19 -24.52 -4.48
CA TRP A 281 -23.63 -23.27 -3.84
C TRP A 281 -23.21 -22.03 -4.65
N ILE A 282 -21.95 -21.97 -5.11
CA ILE A 282 -21.44 -20.86 -5.93
C ILE A 282 -22.20 -20.76 -7.26
N PRO A 283 -22.40 -21.84 -8.06
CA PRO A 283 -23.19 -21.77 -9.28
C PRO A 283 -24.63 -21.32 -9.04
N TYR A 284 -25.26 -21.77 -7.94
CA TYR A 284 -26.61 -21.33 -7.56
C TYR A 284 -26.64 -19.83 -7.25
N LYS A 285 -25.68 -19.30 -6.49
CA LYS A 285 -25.65 -17.85 -6.19
C LYS A 285 -25.41 -16.98 -7.41
N ILE A 286 -24.56 -17.42 -8.34
CA ILE A 286 -24.22 -16.65 -9.54
C ILE A 286 -25.35 -16.65 -10.57
N HIS A 287 -25.94 -17.82 -10.84
CA HIS A 287 -26.88 -18.00 -11.95
C HIS A 287 -28.35 -18.06 -11.52
N GLY A 288 -28.61 -18.32 -10.23
CA GLY A 288 -29.94 -18.62 -9.73
C GLY A 288 -30.52 -19.91 -10.34
N GLY A 289 -31.85 -20.05 -10.21
CA GLY A 289 -32.61 -21.18 -10.75
C GLY A 289 -33.08 -22.17 -9.68
N ILE A 290 -34.29 -22.71 -9.89
CA ILE A 290 -34.95 -23.62 -8.94
C ILE A 290 -34.26 -24.98 -8.89
N GLU A 291 -33.82 -25.51 -10.03
CA GLU A 291 -33.12 -26.80 -10.11
C GLU A 291 -31.79 -26.76 -9.33
N ARG A 292 -30.94 -25.77 -9.63
CA ARG A 292 -29.66 -25.57 -8.90
C ARG A 292 -29.85 -25.37 -7.40
N ARG A 293 -30.94 -24.69 -7.01
CA ARG A 293 -31.29 -24.54 -5.59
C ARG A 293 -31.59 -25.89 -4.95
N ASN A 294 -32.37 -26.73 -5.60
CA ASN A 294 -32.72 -28.05 -5.09
C ASN A 294 -31.51 -28.98 -5.05
N ASP A 295 -30.64 -28.93 -6.06
CA ASP A 295 -29.39 -29.69 -6.10
C ASP A 295 -28.46 -29.27 -4.96
N MET A 296 -28.30 -27.97 -4.74
CA MET A 296 -27.54 -27.42 -3.62
C MET A 296 -28.11 -27.87 -2.26
N ILE A 297 -29.42 -27.74 -2.03
CA ILE A 297 -30.06 -28.19 -0.78
C ILE A 297 -29.83 -29.69 -0.58
N THR A 298 -29.94 -30.49 -1.65
CA THR A 298 -29.73 -31.94 -1.58
C THR A 298 -28.27 -32.27 -1.27
N ALA A 299 -27.31 -31.58 -1.90
CA ALA A 299 -25.89 -31.78 -1.69
C ALA A 299 -25.45 -31.42 -0.26
N LEU A 300 -25.89 -30.27 0.26
CA LEU A 300 -25.65 -29.87 1.65
C LEU A 300 -26.34 -30.81 2.65
N GLY A 301 -27.59 -31.20 2.36
CA GLY A 301 -28.36 -32.13 3.19
C GLY A 301 -27.70 -33.52 3.31
N ARG A 302 -27.04 -34.01 2.25
CA ARG A 302 -26.27 -35.28 2.31
C ARG A 302 -25.09 -35.22 3.27
N LEU A 303 -24.50 -34.03 3.47
CA LEU A 303 -23.43 -33.81 4.43
C LEU A 303 -23.96 -33.48 5.84
N GLY A 304 -25.28 -33.26 5.99
CA GLY A 304 -25.89 -32.79 7.23
C GLY A 304 -25.54 -31.33 7.56
N VAL A 305 -25.20 -30.54 6.54
CA VAL A 305 -24.80 -29.13 6.68
C VAL A 305 -26.00 -28.23 6.39
N GLU A 306 -26.24 -27.28 7.28
CA GLU A 306 -27.28 -26.26 7.18
C GLU A 306 -26.67 -24.91 6.76
N ASP A 307 -27.35 -24.16 5.89
CA ASP A 307 -27.00 -22.77 5.52
C ASP A 307 -27.97 -21.84 6.29
N GLU A 308 -27.45 -21.18 7.34
CA GLU A 308 -28.26 -20.40 8.28
C GLU A 308 -27.69 -18.99 8.54
N ALA A 309 -28.57 -18.04 8.83
CA ALA A 309 -28.18 -16.72 9.31
C ALA A 309 -27.61 -16.81 10.74
N CYS A 310 -26.55 -16.04 11.03
CA CYS A 310 -25.90 -16.04 12.35
C CYS A 310 -26.81 -15.54 13.49
N PHE A 311 -27.73 -14.61 13.17
CA PHE A 311 -28.65 -13.98 14.12
C PHE A 311 -30.06 -13.84 13.49
N ALA A 312 -31.10 -13.90 14.33
CA ALA A 312 -32.49 -13.65 13.90
C ALA A 312 -32.68 -12.26 13.27
N ARG A 313 -31.91 -11.25 13.73
CA ARG A 313 -31.73 -9.96 13.04
C ARG A 313 -30.31 -9.90 12.50
N ARG A 314 -30.14 -10.04 11.18
CA ARG A 314 -28.82 -10.04 10.50
C ARG A 314 -27.94 -8.86 10.90
N GLU A 315 -28.52 -7.69 11.16
CA GLU A 315 -27.77 -6.48 11.50
C GLU A 315 -27.04 -6.53 12.85
N ARG A 316 -27.41 -7.43 13.77
CA ARG A 316 -26.68 -7.60 15.04
C ARG A 316 -25.25 -8.11 14.85
N ALA A 317 -24.97 -8.76 13.72
CA ALA A 317 -23.60 -9.13 13.37
C ALA A 317 -22.68 -7.90 13.21
N LYS A 318 -23.24 -6.72 12.90
CA LYS A 318 -22.48 -5.46 12.77
C LYS A 318 -21.97 -4.92 14.11
N GLU A 319 -22.61 -5.30 15.21
CA GLU A 319 -22.29 -4.82 16.57
C GLU A 319 -21.20 -5.68 17.25
N ARG A 320 -20.72 -6.73 16.59
CA ARG A 320 -19.73 -7.67 17.12
C ARG A 320 -18.50 -7.70 16.22
N ASP A 321 -17.38 -7.22 16.76
CA ASP A 321 -16.09 -7.18 16.04
C ASP A 321 -15.65 -8.55 15.50
N ASP A 322 -16.01 -9.63 16.20
CA ASP A 322 -15.65 -11.00 15.81
C ASP A 322 -16.22 -11.44 14.46
N TYR A 323 -17.36 -10.86 14.06
CA TYR A 323 -18.05 -11.13 12.79
C TYR A 323 -17.59 -10.20 11.65
N SER A 324 -16.55 -9.40 11.88
CA SER A 324 -15.96 -8.54 10.86
C SER A 324 -14.63 -9.07 10.35
N VAL A 325 -14.42 -8.96 9.02
CA VAL A 325 -13.15 -9.25 8.36
C VAL A 325 -12.82 -8.16 7.34
N PRO A 326 -11.57 -7.67 7.30
CA PRO A 326 -11.14 -6.75 6.25
C PRO A 326 -10.94 -7.48 4.92
N ASP A 327 -11.46 -6.90 3.84
CA ASP A 327 -11.24 -7.35 2.46
C ASP A 327 -10.88 -6.13 1.60
N GLY A 328 -9.57 -5.89 1.46
CA GLY A 328 -9.04 -4.67 0.86
C GLY A 328 -9.40 -3.43 1.68
N ASN A 329 -10.10 -2.48 1.05
CA ASN A 329 -10.54 -1.24 1.69
C ASN A 329 -11.95 -1.33 2.31
N VAL A 330 -12.58 -2.51 2.27
CA VAL A 330 -13.95 -2.73 2.76
C VAL A 330 -13.93 -3.70 3.92
N THR A 331 -14.56 -3.33 5.04
CA THR A 331 -14.82 -4.26 6.14
C THR A 331 -16.09 -5.04 5.84
N ARG A 332 -15.98 -6.37 5.73
CA ARG A 332 -17.12 -7.26 5.49
C ARG A 332 -17.61 -7.90 6.76
N ILE A 333 -18.92 -8.09 6.81
CA ILE A 333 -19.62 -8.62 7.97
C ILE A 333 -20.15 -9.99 7.60
N LEU A 334 -19.88 -10.97 8.46
CA LEU A 334 -20.21 -12.37 8.29
C LEU A 334 -21.64 -12.60 8.78
N TYR A 335 -22.61 -12.46 7.88
CA TYR A 335 -24.03 -12.56 8.24
C TYR A 335 -24.55 -13.99 8.34
N ASP A 336 -23.96 -14.89 7.54
CA ASP A 336 -24.45 -16.24 7.31
C ASP A 336 -23.33 -17.25 7.62
N HIS A 337 -23.71 -18.49 7.90
CA HIS A 337 -22.76 -19.55 8.19
C HIS A 337 -23.28 -20.91 7.73
N PHE A 338 -22.35 -21.77 7.31
CA PHE A 338 -22.61 -23.19 7.17
C PHE A 338 -22.40 -23.88 8.52
N LYS A 339 -23.35 -24.70 8.95
CA LYS A 339 -23.37 -25.32 10.26
C LYS A 339 -23.51 -26.83 10.15
N TYR A 340 -22.66 -27.55 10.87
CA TYR A 340 -22.78 -28.99 11.07
C TYR A 340 -22.74 -29.31 12.56
N GLY A 341 -23.69 -30.11 13.03
CA GLY A 341 -23.80 -30.49 14.44
C GLY A 341 -24.37 -29.38 15.33
N ASN A 342 -24.82 -29.79 16.54
CA ASN A 342 -25.39 -28.89 17.55
C ASN A 342 -24.58 -28.90 18.87
N SER A 343 -23.46 -29.63 18.91
CA SER A 343 -22.57 -29.69 20.08
C SER A 343 -21.83 -28.36 20.27
N ARG A 344 -21.15 -28.15 21.40
CA ARG A 344 -20.13 -27.08 21.53
C ARG A 344 -18.71 -27.61 21.35
N ASN A 345 -18.57 -28.92 21.14
CA ASN A 345 -17.29 -29.59 20.99
C ASN A 345 -16.82 -29.59 19.53
N ASN A 346 -15.60 -29.13 19.28
CA ASN A 346 -15.03 -29.04 17.92
C ASN A 346 -14.79 -30.42 17.27
N SER A 347 -14.85 -31.53 18.01
CA SER A 347 -14.82 -32.88 17.44
C SER A 347 -16.16 -33.34 16.85
N GLU A 348 -17.26 -32.63 17.13
CA GLU A 348 -18.63 -33.05 16.77
C GLU A 348 -19.38 -32.00 15.95
N GLN A 349 -18.80 -30.80 15.80
CA GLN A 349 -19.41 -29.70 15.06
C GLN A 349 -18.36 -28.84 14.35
N PHE A 350 -18.81 -28.14 13.32
CA PHE A 350 -18.09 -27.01 12.75
C PHE A 350 -19.06 -25.92 12.28
N ARG A 351 -18.55 -24.69 12.24
CA ARG A 351 -19.23 -23.56 11.58
C ARG A 351 -18.28 -22.86 10.62
N ILE A 352 -18.78 -22.51 9.43
CA ILE A 352 -18.05 -21.74 8.42
C ILE A 352 -18.78 -20.41 8.22
N TYR A 353 -18.27 -19.35 8.84
CA TYR A 353 -18.84 -18.01 8.77
C TYR A 353 -18.39 -17.29 7.51
N TYR A 354 -19.34 -16.77 6.74
CA TYR A 354 -19.04 -16.17 5.45
C TYR A 354 -19.80 -14.87 5.17
N SER A 355 -19.30 -14.14 4.18
CA SER A 355 -19.96 -13.02 3.53
C SER A 355 -19.93 -13.22 2.02
N TRP A 356 -21.02 -12.90 1.33
CA TRP A 356 -21.08 -12.93 -0.13
C TRP A 356 -20.75 -11.54 -0.69
N ASP A 357 -19.78 -11.50 -1.61
CA ASP A 357 -19.40 -10.30 -2.34
C ASP A 357 -20.15 -10.23 -3.67
N GLU A 358 -21.19 -9.40 -3.75
CA GLU A 358 -22.00 -9.26 -4.96
C GLU A 358 -21.19 -8.73 -6.15
N ASP A 359 -20.27 -7.79 -5.91
CA ASP A 359 -19.46 -7.17 -6.97
C ASP A 359 -18.41 -8.15 -7.52
N GLY A 360 -17.76 -8.89 -6.63
CA GLY A 360 -16.73 -9.88 -6.96
C GLY A 360 -17.27 -11.27 -7.31
N LYS A 361 -18.57 -11.52 -7.10
CA LYS A 361 -19.21 -12.84 -7.16
C LYS A 361 -18.40 -13.92 -6.45
N ARG A 362 -17.96 -13.61 -5.23
CA ARG A 362 -17.11 -14.49 -4.42
C ARG A 362 -17.62 -14.66 -3.01
N LEU A 363 -17.43 -15.85 -2.49
CA LEU A 363 -17.67 -16.21 -1.11
C LEU A 363 -16.43 -15.91 -0.28
N ILE A 364 -16.57 -15.09 0.75
CA ILE A 364 -15.47 -14.73 1.66
C ILE A 364 -15.71 -15.43 2.99
N ILE A 365 -14.88 -16.43 3.28
CA ILE A 365 -14.91 -17.19 4.54
C ILE A 365 -14.04 -16.46 5.56
N GLY A 366 -14.66 -15.90 6.60
CA GLY A 366 -13.99 -15.07 7.59
C GLY A 366 -13.54 -15.82 8.84
N LYS A 367 -14.23 -16.91 9.19
CA LYS A 367 -13.89 -17.75 10.35
C LYS A 367 -14.42 -19.18 10.19
N MET A 368 -13.59 -20.18 10.52
CA MET A 368 -13.93 -21.60 10.62
C MET A 368 -12.81 -22.36 11.34
N PRO A 369 -13.05 -23.52 11.99
CA PRO A 369 -14.34 -24.19 12.18
C PRO A 369 -15.05 -23.84 13.49
N SER A 370 -14.47 -22.99 14.34
CA SER A 370 -14.94 -22.78 15.71
C SER A 370 -16.25 -21.99 15.79
N HIS A 371 -17.00 -22.20 16.88
CA HIS A 371 -18.23 -21.46 17.17
C HIS A 371 -17.94 -20.01 17.56
N LEU A 372 -18.65 -19.04 16.96
CA LEU A 372 -18.72 -17.65 17.45
C LEU A 372 -19.96 -17.44 18.31
N PRO A 373 -19.89 -16.68 19.42
CA PRO A 373 -21.05 -16.43 20.27
C PRO A 373 -22.19 -15.79 19.48
N ASN A 374 -23.34 -16.47 19.38
CA ASN A 374 -24.55 -15.95 18.74
C ASN A 374 -25.79 -16.13 19.63
N ASP A 375 -26.82 -15.31 19.37
CA ASP A 375 -28.07 -15.31 20.14
C ASP A 375 -29.00 -16.49 19.79
N MET A 376 -28.59 -17.36 18.85
CA MET A 376 -29.38 -18.47 18.30
C MET A 376 -28.87 -19.86 18.76
N SER A 377 -27.91 -19.90 19.71
CA SER A 377 -27.33 -21.13 20.28
C SER A 377 -27.70 -21.38 21.73
#